data_AF-A0A3R9XPU7-F1
#
_entry.id   AF-A0A3R9XPU7-F1
#
_cell.length_a   1.000
_cell.length_b   1.000
_cell.length_c   1.000
_cell.angle_alpha   90.00
_cell.angle_beta   90.00
_cell.angle_gamma   90.00
#
_symmetry.space_group_name_H-M   'P 1'
#
loop_
_entity.id
_entity.type
_entity.pdbx_description
1 polymer ?
#
loop_
_entity_poly.entity_id
_entity_poly.type
_entity_poly.pdbx_seq_one_letter_code
_entity_poly.pdbx_strand_id
1 'polypeptide(L)'
;MSAHLLYRLLRVGFWLLCASAAHAEGGFCPPGTIDHNNGRAAAIVCSPIPGYGQQQAPQAPPQQWERRWGAVAIDDGPTGSFGVATDKRSKQEAANVAMDGCQQQGGANCKIQATYDNECVAVVVGEGGYNVPTDLTVGKAVATGMKTCRDAGRTNCHVHYTACSLPVRTR
;
A
#
# COMPACT_ATOMS: atom_id res chain seq x y z
N MET A 1 59.00 -65.88 10.16
CA MET A 1 57.79 -65.24 10.74
C MET A 1 56.59 -65.52 9.84
N SER A 2 55.49 -65.91 10.47
CA SER A 2 54.40 -66.76 9.98
C SER A 2 53.60 -66.30 8.75
N ALA A 3 53.48 -67.19 7.75
CA ALA A 3 52.50 -67.14 6.66
C ALA A 3 51.03 -67.03 7.15
N HIS A 4 50.77 -67.40 8.41
CA HIS A 4 49.48 -67.23 9.07
C HIS A 4 49.07 -65.76 9.29
N LEU A 5 50.03 -64.82 9.37
CA LEU A 5 49.72 -63.40 9.58
C LEU A 5 49.21 -62.75 8.29
N LEU A 6 49.83 -63.09 7.15
CA LEU A 6 49.40 -62.67 5.81
C LEU A 6 48.03 -63.25 5.44
N TYR A 7 47.77 -64.50 5.78
CA TYR A 7 46.46 -65.13 5.52
C TYR A 7 45.33 -64.54 6.39
N ARG A 8 45.64 -64.11 7.62
CA ARG A 8 44.70 -63.39 8.49
C ARG A 8 44.40 -61.98 7.97
N LEU A 9 45.40 -61.25 7.48
CA LEU A 9 45.21 -59.92 6.90
C LEU A 9 44.40 -59.96 5.58
N LEU A 10 44.65 -60.96 4.73
CA LEU A 10 43.87 -61.17 3.50
C LEU A 10 42.40 -61.53 3.78
N ARG A 11 42.13 -62.35 4.81
CA ARG A 11 40.75 -62.69 5.20
C ARG A 11 39.98 -61.51 5.80
N VAL A 12 40.65 -60.62 6.54
CA VAL A 12 40.04 -59.41 7.11
C VAL A 12 39.76 -58.36 6.00
N GLY A 13 40.68 -58.19 5.05
CA GLY A 13 40.47 -57.32 3.89
C GLY A 13 39.32 -57.78 2.99
N PHE A 14 39.19 -59.08 2.75
CA PHE A 14 38.09 -59.66 1.97
C PHE A 14 36.72 -59.53 2.66
N TRP A 15 36.67 -59.49 4.00
CA TRP A 15 35.44 -59.23 4.75
C TRP A 15 35.02 -57.74 4.79
N LEU A 16 35.97 -56.82 4.65
CA LEU A 16 35.71 -55.37 4.64
C LEU A 16 35.24 -54.83 3.27
N LEU A 17 35.57 -55.51 2.17
CA LEU A 17 35.21 -55.10 0.81
C LEU A 17 33.78 -55.42 0.39
N CYS A 18 33.04 -56.22 1.15
CA CYS A 18 31.65 -56.59 0.84
C CYS A 18 30.58 -55.71 1.53
N ALA A 19 30.97 -54.70 2.32
CA ALA A 19 30.04 -53.97 3.19
C ALA A 19 29.42 -52.70 2.59
N SER A 20 29.70 -52.35 1.33
CA SER A 20 29.32 -51.05 0.77
C SER A 20 28.59 -51.17 -0.56
N ALA A 21 27.34 -51.60 -0.50
CA ALA A 21 26.34 -51.30 -1.53
C ALA A 21 24.96 -51.20 -0.85
N ALA A 22 24.81 -50.22 0.04
CA ALA A 22 23.49 -49.79 0.49
C ALA A 22 22.91 -48.87 -0.59
N HIS A 23 22.25 -49.49 -1.56
CA HIS A 23 21.43 -48.80 -2.52
C HIS A 23 20.19 -48.26 -1.78
N ALA A 24 20.18 -46.97 -1.47
CA ALA A 24 18.98 -46.28 -1.04
C ALA A 24 18.10 -46.03 -2.29
N GLU A 25 17.57 -47.11 -2.87
CA GLU A 25 16.52 -46.99 -3.88
C GLU A 25 15.29 -46.39 -3.20
N GLY A 26 14.77 -45.30 -3.77
CA GLY A 26 13.72 -44.47 -3.19
C GLY A 26 12.55 -45.27 -2.62
N GLY A 27 12.01 -44.80 -1.50
CA GLY A 27 10.83 -45.37 -0.88
C GLY A 27 9.66 -45.50 -1.87
N PHE A 28 8.73 -46.41 -1.56
CA PHE A 28 7.59 -46.81 -2.39
C PHE A 28 6.58 -45.71 -2.76
N CYS A 29 6.81 -44.46 -2.36
CA CYS A 29 5.87 -43.38 -2.47
C CYS A 29 6.24 -42.42 -3.62
N PRO A 30 5.27 -42.00 -4.45
CA PRO A 30 5.53 -41.05 -5.53
C PRO A 30 6.09 -39.71 -5.00
N PRO A 31 6.80 -38.94 -5.84
CA PRO A 31 7.43 -37.68 -5.42
C PRO A 31 6.41 -36.75 -4.74
N GLY A 32 6.74 -36.30 -3.52
CA GLY A 32 5.86 -35.44 -2.71
C GLY A 32 5.05 -36.14 -1.63
N THR A 33 5.28 -37.44 -1.47
CA THR A 33 4.65 -38.23 -0.41
C THR A 33 5.71 -39.01 0.37
N ILE A 34 5.44 -39.28 1.65
CA ILE A 34 6.27 -40.09 2.55
C ILE A 34 5.50 -41.33 2.99
N ASP A 35 6.20 -42.46 3.11
CA ASP A 35 5.64 -43.66 3.75
C ASP A 35 5.58 -43.43 5.26
N HIS A 36 4.39 -43.58 5.85
CA HIS A 36 4.22 -43.45 7.30
C HIS A 36 4.65 -44.71 8.06
N ASN A 37 4.75 -45.85 7.38
CA ASN A 37 4.97 -47.15 8.00
C ASN A 37 6.42 -47.64 7.90
N ASN A 38 7.33 -46.92 7.23
CA ASN A 38 8.72 -47.31 7.00
C ASN A 38 8.86 -48.79 6.58
N GLY A 39 7.96 -49.29 5.72
CA GLY A 39 7.92 -50.68 5.27
C GLY A 39 7.55 -51.74 6.33
N ARG A 40 7.01 -51.35 7.49
CA ARG A 40 6.67 -52.28 8.61
C ARG A 40 5.24 -52.82 8.56
N ALA A 41 4.39 -52.34 7.65
CA ALA A 41 3.00 -52.76 7.50
C ALA A 41 2.78 -53.54 6.19
N ALA A 42 1.79 -54.44 6.19
CA ALA A 42 1.42 -55.23 5.01
C ALA A 42 0.91 -54.37 3.83
N ALA A 43 0.51 -53.13 4.10
CA ALA A 43 0.11 -52.13 3.11
C ALA A 43 0.94 -50.85 3.27
N ILE A 44 1.35 -50.30 2.14
CA ILE A 44 2.13 -49.06 2.05
C ILE A 44 1.17 -47.88 2.11
N VAL A 45 1.42 -46.95 3.03
CA VAL A 45 0.56 -45.77 3.23
C VAL A 45 1.38 -44.52 2.96
N CYS A 46 1.17 -43.94 1.78
CA CYS A 46 1.82 -42.69 1.37
C CYS A 46 0.98 -41.49 1.82
N SER A 47 1.61 -40.56 2.54
CA SER A 47 0.99 -39.32 3.00
C SER A 47 1.70 -38.11 2.36
N PRO A 48 0.98 -37.05 1.96
CA PRO A 48 1.61 -35.86 1.39
C PRO A 48 2.59 -35.21 2.35
N ILE A 49 3.74 -34.81 1.83
CA ILE A 49 4.72 -34.02 2.56
C ILE A 49 4.16 -32.60 2.70
N PRO A 50 3.99 -32.08 3.93
CA PRO A 50 3.61 -30.68 4.13
C PRO A 50 4.60 -29.76 3.42
N GLY A 51 4.12 -28.98 2.44
CA GLY A 51 4.94 -28.01 1.70
C GLY A 51 5.56 -28.52 0.40
N TYR A 52 5.39 -29.79 0.02
CA TYR A 52 5.90 -30.27 -1.28
C TYR A 52 5.09 -29.69 -2.44
N GLY A 53 5.78 -29.14 -3.44
CA GLY A 53 5.16 -28.46 -4.59
C GLY A 53 4.65 -27.05 -4.27
N GLN A 54 4.86 -26.53 -3.05
CA GLN A 54 4.56 -25.14 -2.73
C GLN A 54 5.67 -24.25 -3.30
N GLN A 55 5.56 -23.92 -4.59
CA GLN A 55 6.24 -22.73 -5.11
C GLN A 55 5.56 -21.52 -4.49
N GLN A 56 6.30 -20.73 -3.71
CA GLN A 56 5.82 -19.41 -3.28
C GLN A 56 5.34 -18.66 -4.52
N ALA A 57 4.05 -18.31 -4.55
CA ALA A 57 3.54 -17.40 -5.56
C ALA A 57 4.38 -16.12 -5.51
N PRO A 58 4.79 -15.55 -6.67
CA PRO A 58 5.48 -14.27 -6.68
C PRO A 58 4.67 -13.24 -5.89
N GLN A 59 5.30 -12.62 -4.90
CA GLN A 59 4.64 -11.53 -4.17
C GLN A 59 4.33 -10.41 -5.17
N ALA A 60 3.08 -9.96 -5.18
CA ALA A 60 2.70 -8.80 -5.98
C ALA A 60 3.57 -7.60 -5.58
N PRO A 61 4.03 -6.77 -6.53
CA PRO A 61 4.81 -5.59 -6.21
C PRO A 61 4.02 -4.70 -5.23
N PRO A 62 4.71 -4.04 -4.28
CA PRO A 62 4.04 -3.18 -3.31
C PRO A 62 3.29 -2.07 -4.04
N GLN A 63 2.08 -1.77 -3.55
CA GLN A 63 1.30 -0.67 -4.09
C GLN A 63 1.98 0.66 -3.78
N GLN A 64 2.08 1.54 -4.76
CA GLN A 64 2.64 2.87 -4.57
C GLN A 64 1.53 3.91 -4.69
N TRP A 65 1.48 4.85 -3.75
CA TRP A 65 0.51 5.93 -3.72
C TRP A 65 1.23 7.28 -3.79
N GLU A 66 0.76 8.15 -4.68
CA GLU A 66 1.26 9.51 -4.82
C GLU A 66 0.25 10.48 -4.20
N ARG A 67 0.75 11.41 -3.37
CA ARG A 67 -0.08 12.47 -2.79
C ARG A 67 -0.59 13.39 -3.90
N ARG A 68 -1.83 13.84 -3.77
CA ARG A 68 -2.38 14.88 -4.62
C ARG A 68 -2.72 16.10 -3.78
N TRP A 69 -2.33 17.26 -4.29
CA TRP A 69 -2.49 18.55 -3.63
C TRP A 69 -3.58 19.38 -4.28
N GLY A 70 -4.36 20.06 -3.45
CA GLY A 70 -5.29 21.09 -3.87
C GLY A 70 -5.07 22.39 -3.08
N ALA A 71 -5.60 23.49 -3.59
CA ALA A 71 -5.52 24.79 -2.94
C ALA A 71 -6.72 25.67 -3.30
N VAL A 72 -7.00 26.64 -2.44
CA VAL A 72 -8.02 27.67 -2.63
C VAL A 72 -7.39 29.03 -2.36
N ALA A 73 -7.53 29.95 -3.30
CA ALA A 73 -7.12 31.34 -3.19
C ALA A 73 -8.34 32.26 -3.35
N ILE A 74 -8.45 33.27 -2.49
CA ILE A 74 -9.58 34.21 -2.50
C ILE A 74 -9.03 35.63 -2.32
N ASP A 75 -9.60 36.57 -3.07
CA ASP A 75 -9.46 38.00 -2.81
C ASP A 75 -10.69 38.48 -2.01
N ASP A 76 -10.45 39.08 -0.84
CA ASP A 76 -11.49 39.66 0.03
C ASP A 76 -12.02 41.01 -0.50
N GLY A 77 -11.51 41.46 -1.66
CA GLY A 77 -11.97 42.65 -2.35
C GLY A 77 -13.41 42.56 -2.88
N PRO A 78 -13.95 43.67 -3.40
CA PRO A 78 -15.35 43.77 -3.82
C PRO A 78 -15.73 42.85 -4.99
N THR A 79 -14.75 42.36 -5.75
CA THR A 79 -14.97 41.41 -6.85
C THR A 79 -15.22 39.98 -6.36
N GLY A 80 -14.80 39.64 -5.13
CA GLY A 80 -14.89 38.28 -4.60
C GLY A 80 -14.18 37.23 -5.45
N SER A 81 -13.08 37.63 -6.11
CA SER A 81 -12.36 36.79 -7.07
C SER A 81 -11.83 35.52 -6.40
N PHE A 82 -11.93 34.40 -7.10
CA PHE A 82 -11.76 33.07 -6.53
C PHE A 82 -10.92 32.17 -7.45
N GLY A 83 -9.99 31.42 -6.87
CA GLY A 83 -9.13 30.51 -7.62
C GLY A 83 -8.92 29.19 -6.89
N VAL A 84 -8.88 28.10 -7.65
CA VAL A 84 -8.76 26.73 -7.11
C VAL A 84 -7.78 25.89 -7.89
N ALA A 85 -7.19 24.93 -7.21
CA ALA A 85 -6.41 23.86 -7.80
C ALA A 85 -6.79 22.53 -7.16
N THR A 86 -6.84 21.47 -7.98
CA THR A 86 -6.95 20.08 -7.52
C THR A 86 -5.91 19.23 -8.23
N ASP A 87 -5.62 18.06 -7.65
CA ASP A 87 -4.85 16.97 -8.26
C ASP A 87 -3.42 17.33 -8.68
N LYS A 88 -2.83 18.33 -8.03
CA LYS A 88 -1.45 18.75 -8.31
C LYS A 88 -0.44 17.83 -7.63
N ARG A 89 0.78 17.79 -8.19
CA ARG A 89 1.84 16.90 -7.69
C ARG A 89 2.55 17.48 -6.47
N SER A 90 2.43 18.79 -6.25
CA SER A 90 3.07 19.46 -5.13
C SER A 90 2.19 20.56 -4.52
N LYS A 91 2.45 20.86 -3.25
CA LYS A 91 1.85 21.97 -2.51
C LYS A 91 2.03 23.30 -3.23
N GLN A 92 3.24 23.55 -3.73
CA GLN A 92 3.60 24.80 -4.40
C GLN A 92 2.88 24.95 -5.75
N GLU A 93 2.81 23.88 -6.54
CA GLU A 93 2.05 23.88 -7.79
C GLU A 93 0.56 24.16 -7.54
N ALA A 94 -0.04 23.52 -6.53
CA ALA A 94 -1.44 23.79 -6.15
C ALA A 94 -1.65 25.26 -5.77
N ALA A 95 -0.79 25.81 -4.90
CA ALA A 95 -0.88 27.19 -4.47
C ALA A 95 -0.75 28.17 -5.64
N ASN A 96 0.23 27.98 -6.52
CA ASN A 96 0.44 28.86 -7.68
C ASN A 96 -0.77 28.82 -8.62
N VAL A 97 -1.29 27.63 -8.96
CA VAL A 97 -2.45 27.50 -9.85
C VAL A 97 -3.69 28.16 -9.26
N ALA A 98 -3.92 28.02 -7.94
CA ALA A 98 -5.04 28.70 -7.28
C ALA A 98 -4.86 30.22 -7.27
N MET A 99 -3.66 30.73 -6.98
CA MET A 99 -3.36 32.17 -7.02
C MET A 99 -3.56 32.76 -8.42
N ASP A 100 -3.01 32.10 -9.45
CA ASP A 100 -3.15 32.51 -10.84
C ASP A 100 -4.62 32.54 -11.25
N GLY A 101 -5.39 31.52 -10.87
CA GLY A 101 -6.84 31.46 -11.12
C GLY A 101 -7.60 32.63 -10.48
N CYS A 102 -7.27 32.96 -9.22
CA CYS A 102 -7.88 34.10 -8.52
C CYS A 102 -7.55 35.43 -9.22
N GLN A 103 -6.29 35.63 -9.63
CA GLN A 103 -5.84 36.83 -10.34
C GLN A 103 -6.49 36.96 -11.73
N GLN A 104 -6.64 35.85 -12.45
CA GLN A 104 -7.33 35.80 -13.75
C GLN A 104 -8.81 36.18 -13.63
N GLN A 105 -9.43 35.95 -12.47
CA GLN A 105 -10.79 36.42 -12.16
C GLN A 105 -10.82 37.89 -11.68
N GLY A 106 -9.75 38.64 -11.85
CA GLY A 106 -9.66 40.06 -11.51
C GLY A 106 -9.32 40.35 -10.05
N GLY A 107 -8.87 39.35 -9.29
CA GLY A 107 -8.43 39.54 -7.92
C GLY A 107 -7.10 40.30 -7.86
N ALA A 108 -7.07 41.41 -7.14
CA ALA A 108 -5.87 42.23 -6.96
C ALA A 108 -5.06 41.80 -5.74
N ASN A 109 -5.73 41.30 -4.69
CA ASN A 109 -5.12 40.91 -3.41
C ASN A 109 -5.42 39.45 -3.05
N CYS A 110 -5.31 38.56 -4.03
CA CYS A 110 -5.50 37.12 -3.83
C CYS A 110 -4.60 36.57 -2.71
N LYS A 111 -5.19 35.73 -1.84
CA LYS A 111 -4.48 35.04 -0.75
C LYS A 111 -4.88 33.58 -0.70
N ILE A 112 -3.91 32.71 -0.42
CA ILE A 112 -4.18 31.30 -0.13
C ILE A 112 -4.95 31.18 1.18
N GLN A 113 -6.16 30.64 1.09
CA GLN A 113 -7.02 30.35 2.24
C GLN A 113 -6.85 28.92 2.73
N ALA A 114 -6.59 27.99 1.82
CA ALA A 114 -6.30 26.60 2.13
C ALA A 114 -5.32 26.00 1.14
N THR A 115 -4.47 25.10 1.64
CA THR A 115 -3.73 24.15 0.81
C THR A 115 -3.79 22.80 1.51
N TYR A 116 -4.25 21.79 0.79
CA TYR A 116 -4.65 20.51 1.34
C TYR A 116 -4.15 19.37 0.46
N ASP A 117 -4.06 18.18 1.04
CA ASP A 117 -3.65 16.99 0.29
C ASP A 117 -4.25 15.71 0.86
N ASN A 118 -4.51 14.75 -0.02
CA ASN A 118 -5.18 13.49 0.31
C ASN A 118 -6.50 13.67 1.05
N GLU A 119 -7.15 14.81 0.86
CA GLU A 119 -8.36 15.21 1.54
C GLU A 119 -9.22 16.12 0.65
N CYS A 120 -10.34 16.57 1.21
CA CYS A 120 -11.32 17.42 0.55
C CYS A 120 -11.40 18.80 1.21
N VAL A 121 -11.83 19.78 0.44
CA VAL A 121 -12.06 21.16 0.88
C VAL A 121 -13.52 21.53 0.64
N ALA A 122 -14.07 22.39 1.49
CA ALA A 122 -15.30 23.10 1.23
C ALA A 122 -15.06 24.61 1.41
N VAL A 123 -15.70 25.42 0.57
CA VAL A 123 -15.80 26.87 0.74
C VAL A 123 -17.24 27.16 1.12
N VAL A 124 -17.45 27.66 2.33
CA VAL A 124 -18.76 28.01 2.84
C VAL A 124 -18.85 29.51 2.99
N VAL A 125 -19.86 30.10 2.36
CA VAL A 125 -20.11 31.54 2.34
C VAL A 125 -21.36 31.84 3.15
N GLY A 126 -21.31 32.91 3.93
CA GLY A 126 -22.47 33.54 4.56
C GLY A 126 -22.40 35.05 4.38
N GLU A 127 -23.43 35.75 4.81
CA GLU A 127 -23.41 37.21 4.79
C GLU A 127 -22.26 37.73 5.66
N GLY A 128 -21.42 38.60 5.08
CA GLY A 128 -20.27 39.19 5.78
C GLY A 128 -19.02 38.30 5.90
N GLY A 129 -18.97 37.12 5.27
CA GLY A 129 -17.70 36.39 5.15
C GLY A 129 -17.82 34.91 4.78
N TYR A 130 -16.69 34.23 4.78
CA TYR A 130 -16.57 32.83 4.39
C TYR A 130 -15.64 32.05 5.31
N ASN A 131 -15.57 30.74 5.12
CA ASN A 131 -14.56 29.86 5.69
C ASN A 131 -14.22 28.74 4.70
N VAL A 132 -13.02 28.17 4.83
CA VAL A 132 -12.48 27.17 3.89
C VAL A 132 -11.94 25.94 4.64
N PRO A 133 -12.80 25.14 5.31
CA PRO A 133 -12.38 23.95 6.02
C PRO A 133 -11.93 22.83 5.08
N THR A 134 -11.01 22.00 5.58
CA THR A 134 -10.57 20.77 4.92
C THR A 134 -10.86 19.58 5.84
N ASP A 135 -11.15 18.43 5.24
CA ASP A 135 -11.34 17.16 5.95
C ASP A 135 -11.23 15.98 4.96
N LEU A 136 -11.08 14.76 5.49
CA LEU A 136 -10.94 13.52 4.72
C LEU A 136 -12.10 13.25 3.76
N THR A 137 -13.27 13.86 3.97
CA THR A 137 -14.42 13.74 3.07
C THR A 137 -15.10 15.09 2.86
N VAL A 138 -15.74 15.27 1.70
CA VAL A 138 -16.54 16.46 1.40
C VAL A 138 -17.60 16.69 2.48
N GLY A 139 -18.30 15.63 2.92
CA GLY A 139 -19.36 15.75 3.92
C GLY A 139 -18.88 16.32 5.25
N LYS A 140 -17.68 15.93 5.71
CA LYS A 140 -17.10 16.47 6.95
C LYS A 140 -16.61 17.90 6.77
N ALA A 141 -15.93 18.22 5.66
CA ALA A 141 -15.52 19.58 5.36
C ALA A 141 -16.73 20.54 5.31
N VAL A 142 -17.81 20.13 4.64
CA VAL A 142 -19.08 20.88 4.58
C VAL A 142 -19.71 21.01 5.97
N ALA A 143 -19.80 19.92 6.75
CA ALA A 143 -20.38 19.96 8.09
C ALA A 143 -19.63 20.94 8.99
N THR A 144 -18.29 20.90 8.98
CA THR A 144 -17.42 21.84 9.69
C THR A 144 -17.68 23.26 9.22
N GLY A 145 -17.70 23.52 7.92
CA GLY A 145 -17.84 24.88 7.40
C GLY A 145 -19.20 25.51 7.64
N MET A 146 -20.26 24.71 7.53
CA MET A 146 -21.62 25.12 7.86
C MET A 146 -21.75 25.42 9.35
N LYS A 147 -21.13 24.61 10.22
CA LYS A 147 -21.09 24.87 11.65
C LYS A 147 -20.32 26.16 11.96
N THR A 148 -19.12 26.32 11.44
CA THR A 148 -18.29 27.54 11.62
C THR A 148 -19.00 28.79 11.12
N CYS A 149 -19.73 28.70 10.00
CA CYS A 149 -20.50 29.82 9.49
C CYS A 149 -21.62 30.26 10.46
N ARG A 150 -22.40 29.29 10.97
CA ARG A 150 -23.49 29.53 11.91
C ARG A 150 -23.01 30.00 13.28
N ASP A 151 -21.94 29.40 13.80
CA ASP A 151 -21.35 29.77 15.09
C ASP A 151 -20.77 31.20 15.07
N ALA A 152 -20.34 31.67 13.90
CA ALA A 152 -19.95 33.05 13.68
C ALA A 152 -21.13 34.03 13.57
N GLY A 153 -22.38 33.56 13.72
CA GLY A 153 -23.59 34.38 13.64
C GLY A 153 -23.97 34.83 12.24
N ARG A 154 -23.39 34.22 11.19
CA ARG A 154 -23.68 34.61 9.79
C ARG A 154 -25.00 34.03 9.32
N THR A 155 -25.72 34.82 8.53
CA THR A 155 -26.96 34.46 7.83
C THR A 155 -26.64 33.92 6.43
N ASN A 156 -27.60 33.22 5.81
CA ASN A 156 -27.48 32.67 4.45
C ASN A 156 -26.23 31.80 4.21
N CYS A 157 -25.81 31.05 5.23
CA CYS A 157 -24.71 30.08 5.12
C CYS A 157 -25.04 29.01 4.06
N HIS A 158 -24.21 28.89 3.04
CA HIS A 158 -24.33 27.88 2.00
C HIS A 158 -22.95 27.45 1.48
N VAL A 159 -22.89 26.25 0.92
CA VAL A 159 -21.69 25.73 0.27
C VAL A 159 -21.54 26.42 -1.08
N HIS A 160 -20.39 27.07 -1.29
CA HIS A 160 -20.05 27.73 -2.54
C HIS A 160 -19.22 26.82 -3.45
N TYR A 161 -18.28 26.07 -2.88
CA TYR A 161 -17.41 25.16 -3.62
C TYR A 161 -17.00 23.96 -2.78
N THR A 162 -16.79 22.81 -3.43
CA THR A 162 -16.18 21.63 -2.81
C THR A 162 -15.32 20.91 -3.82
N ALA A 163 -14.20 20.36 -3.38
CA ALA A 163 -13.40 19.45 -4.19
C ALA A 163 -12.53 18.54 -3.32
N CYS A 164 -11.95 17.51 -3.93
CA CYS A 164 -10.97 16.64 -3.29
C CYS A 164 -9.69 16.57 -4.11
N SER A 165 -8.60 16.24 -3.46
CA SER A 165 -7.33 15.86 -4.10
C SER A 165 -6.85 14.60 -3.42
N LEU A 166 -7.36 13.46 -3.91
CA LEU A 166 -7.18 12.14 -3.29
C LEU A 166 -5.90 11.48 -3.80
N PRO A 167 -5.26 10.61 -2.99
CA PRO A 167 -4.04 9.94 -3.42
C PRO A 167 -4.31 9.06 -4.65
N VAL A 168 -3.38 9.09 -5.61
CA VAL A 168 -3.49 8.29 -6.83
C VAL A 168 -2.53 7.11 -6.73
N ARG A 169 -3.02 5.92 -7.08
CA ARG A 169 -2.19 4.73 -7.16
C ARG A 169 -1.30 4.80 -8.40
N THR A 170 0.00 4.67 -8.21
CA THR A 170 1.03 4.71 -9.26
C THR A 170 1.66 3.34 -9.54
N ARG A 171 1.41 2.34 -8.67
CA ARG A 171 1.83 0.94 -8.84
C ARG A 171 0.90 -0.01 -8.09
#